data_AF-A0A4R4P0D8-F1
#
_entry.id   AF-A0A4R4P0D8-F1
#
_cell.length_a   1.000
_cell.length_b   1.000
_cell.length_c   1.000
_cell.angle_alpha   90.00
_cell.angle_beta   90.00
_cell.angle_gamma   90.00
#
_symmetry.space_group_name_H-M   'P 1'
#
loop_
_entity.id
_entity.type
_entity.pdbx_description
1 polymer ?
#
loop_
_entity_poly.entity_id
_entity_poly.type
_entity_poly.pdbx_seq_one_letter_code
_entity_poly.pdbx_strand_id
1 'polypeptide(L)'
;MNSESDHEPRGPAPPAEPAAPEPPEPPESAAPAPSAENAPPSAHDEVTDVTPPDDPPRPGPQGDISPEEVREHLRRRAIFLRELAEARELRARVTPHRSRRARIHAQLRRRTFRIN
;
A
#
# COMPACT_ATOMS: atom_id res chain seq x y z
N MET A 1 82.65 -10.05 -16.72
CA MET A 1 81.47 -10.76 -16.21
C MET A 1 80.98 -10.01 -15.00
N ASN A 2 79.89 -9.25 -15.12
CA ASN A 2 79.25 -8.57 -14.00
C ASN A 2 78.00 -9.36 -13.64
N SER A 3 77.88 -9.77 -12.37
CA SER A 3 76.63 -10.23 -11.79
C SER A 3 76.69 -9.96 -10.29
N GLU A 4 76.45 -8.71 -9.91
CA GLU A 4 75.93 -8.37 -8.59
C GLU A 4 74.66 -9.19 -8.36
N SER A 5 74.66 -9.99 -7.30
CA SER A 5 73.44 -10.60 -6.77
C SER A 5 73.22 -9.99 -5.40
N ASP A 6 72.34 -8.99 -5.38
CA ASP A 6 71.79 -8.38 -4.18
C ASP A 6 71.17 -9.46 -3.29
N HIS A 7 71.69 -9.59 -2.07
CA HIS A 7 71.01 -10.31 -1.00
C HIS A 7 70.72 -9.32 0.12
N GLU A 8 69.61 -8.60 -0.05
CA GLU A 8 68.98 -7.78 0.98
C GLU A 8 68.67 -8.64 2.23
N PRO A 9 68.98 -8.17 3.45
CA PRO A 9 68.65 -8.89 4.67
C PRO A 9 67.14 -8.90 4.89
N ARG A 10 66.58 -10.10 5.06
CA ARG A 10 65.16 -10.35 5.35
C ARG A 10 64.79 -9.66 6.68
N GLY A 11 64.12 -8.51 6.60
CA GLY A 11 63.61 -7.77 7.76
C GLY A 11 62.62 -8.58 8.61
N PRO A 12 62.35 -8.14 9.85
CA PRO A 12 61.50 -8.87 10.78
C PRO A 12 60.06 -8.98 10.23
N ALA A 13 59.47 -10.16 10.43
CA ALA A 13 58.11 -10.46 9.98
C ALA A 13 57.10 -9.43 10.51
N PRO A 14 56.10 -9.02 9.71
CA PRO A 14 55.06 -8.12 10.16
C PRO A 14 54.22 -8.79 11.27
N PRO A 15 53.66 -8.01 12.21
CA PRO A 15 52.73 -8.56 13.20
C PRO A 15 51.51 -9.12 12.48
N ALA A 16 51.03 -10.27 12.95
CA ALA A 16 49.82 -10.90 12.46
C ALA A 16 48.66 -9.89 12.46
N GLU A 17 48.04 -9.69 11.29
CA GLU A 17 46.82 -8.91 11.15
C GLU A 17 45.75 -9.45 12.13
N PRO A 18 44.98 -8.59 12.82
CA PRO A 18 43.82 -9.07 13.54
C PRO A 18 42.86 -9.65 12.50
N ALA A 19 42.53 -10.92 12.66
CA ALA A 19 41.52 -11.60 11.86
C ALA A 19 40.31 -10.68 11.66
N ALA A 20 39.99 -10.39 10.40
CA ALA A 20 38.77 -9.67 10.03
C ALA A 20 37.58 -10.32 10.74
N PRO A 21 36.58 -9.55 11.23
CA PRO A 21 35.37 -10.14 11.74
C PRO A 21 34.70 -10.94 10.61
N GLU A 22 34.37 -12.19 10.90
CA GLU A 22 33.60 -13.07 10.02
C GLU A 22 32.39 -12.32 9.43
N PRO A 23 32.08 -12.52 8.13
CA PRO A 23 30.78 -12.08 7.63
C PRO A 23 29.68 -12.79 8.45
N PRO A 24 28.58 -12.09 8.81
CA PRO A 24 27.51 -12.73 9.56
C PRO A 24 26.98 -13.93 8.76
N GLU A 25 26.92 -15.08 9.41
CA GLU A 25 26.31 -16.29 8.87
C GLU A 25 24.87 -15.99 8.40
N PRO A 26 24.40 -16.59 7.29
CA PRO A 26 22.97 -16.59 7.00
C PRO A 26 22.25 -17.32 8.15
N PRO A 27 21.11 -16.83 8.66
CA PRO A 27 20.37 -17.55 9.68
C PRO A 27 19.80 -18.84 9.09
N GLU A 28 20.51 -19.95 9.28
CA GLU A 28 19.92 -21.28 9.23
C GLU A 28 19.12 -21.52 10.52
N SER A 29 18.00 -22.22 10.38
CA SER A 29 17.04 -22.58 11.43
C SER A 29 15.98 -21.52 11.76
N ALA A 30 14.98 -21.48 10.88
CA ALA A 30 13.57 -21.67 11.23
C ALA A 30 13.18 -21.23 12.66
N ALA A 31 12.73 -19.99 12.78
CA ALA A 31 11.73 -19.68 13.79
C ALA A 31 10.57 -20.70 13.64
N PRO A 32 10.02 -21.25 14.74
CA PRO A 32 8.77 -21.97 14.64
C PRO A 32 7.77 -21.03 13.98
N ALA A 33 7.14 -21.48 12.89
CA ALA A 33 5.99 -20.81 12.33
C ALA A 33 5.05 -20.42 13.50
N PRO A 34 4.49 -19.20 13.54
CA PRO A 34 3.41 -18.95 14.47
C PRO A 34 2.36 -20.02 14.16
N SER A 35 2.00 -20.81 15.17
CA SER A 35 1.01 -21.87 15.05
C SER A 35 -0.12 -21.39 14.14
N ALA A 36 -0.32 -22.13 13.05
CA ALA A 36 -1.38 -21.92 12.08
C ALA A 36 -2.76 -22.27 12.67
N GLU A 37 -3.00 -21.89 13.92
CA GLU A 37 -4.20 -22.19 14.69
C GLU A 37 -4.94 -20.91 15.10
N ASN A 38 -4.38 -19.72 14.79
CA ASN A 38 -5.07 -18.45 14.94
C ASN A 38 -4.72 -17.46 13.82
N ALA A 39 -4.55 -17.98 12.59
CA ALA A 39 -4.71 -17.13 11.42
C ALA A 39 -6.16 -16.64 11.43
N PRO A 40 -6.46 -15.32 11.29
CA PRO A 40 -7.82 -14.96 10.89
C PRO A 40 -8.13 -15.76 9.63
N PRO A 41 -9.29 -16.43 9.52
CA PRO A 41 -9.65 -17.05 8.26
C PRO A 41 -9.48 -15.96 7.20
N SER A 42 -8.71 -16.28 6.16
CA SER A 42 -8.64 -15.45 4.97
C SER A 42 -10.05 -14.99 4.68
N ALA A 43 -10.31 -13.68 4.83
CA ALA A 43 -11.60 -13.07 4.55
C ALA A 43 -11.83 -12.99 3.02
N HIS A 44 -11.62 -14.12 2.37
CA HIS A 44 -12.29 -14.53 1.14
C HIS A 44 -13.58 -15.29 1.47
N ASP A 45 -14.02 -15.29 2.73
CA ASP A 45 -15.37 -15.69 3.09
C ASP A 45 -16.37 -14.66 2.55
N GLU A 46 -17.14 -15.16 1.59
CA GLU A 46 -18.52 -14.76 1.37
C GLU A 46 -18.68 -13.29 0.96
N VAL A 47 -18.39 -13.00 -0.32
CA VAL A 47 -19.30 -12.11 -1.04
C VAL A 47 -20.63 -12.84 -1.06
N THR A 48 -21.41 -12.70 0.01
CA THR A 48 -22.81 -13.07 0.01
C THR A 48 -23.41 -12.28 -1.14
N ASP A 49 -23.69 -12.98 -2.23
CA ASP A 49 -24.62 -12.51 -3.23
C ASP A 49 -25.94 -12.33 -2.46
N VAL A 50 -26.15 -11.11 -1.96
CA VAL A 50 -27.46 -10.67 -1.52
C VAL A 50 -28.24 -10.46 -2.81
N THR A 51 -28.63 -11.57 -3.43
CA THR A 51 -29.83 -11.61 -4.24
C THR A 51 -30.96 -11.59 -3.20
N PRO A 52 -31.65 -10.45 -3.00
CA PRO A 52 -32.86 -10.46 -2.19
C PRO A 52 -33.84 -11.49 -2.80
N PRO A 53 -34.47 -12.34 -1.99
CA PRO A 53 -35.50 -13.22 -2.51
C PRO A 53 -36.67 -12.32 -2.92
N ASP A 54 -37.06 -12.42 -4.20
CA ASP A 54 -38.21 -11.72 -4.80
C ASP A 54 -38.05 -10.19 -5.00
N ASP A 55 -36.95 -9.76 -5.61
CA ASP A 55 -36.87 -8.40 -6.17
C ASP A 55 -37.80 -8.28 -7.39
N PRO A 56 -38.82 -7.39 -7.40
CA PRO A 56 -39.51 -7.05 -8.64
C PRO A 56 -38.48 -6.55 -9.66
N PRO A 57 -38.73 -6.72 -10.98
CA PRO A 57 -37.76 -6.38 -12.02
C PRO A 57 -37.20 -5.00 -11.73
N ARG A 58 -35.88 -4.94 -11.48
CA ARG A 58 -35.17 -3.69 -11.22
C ARG A 58 -35.65 -2.69 -12.27
N PRO A 59 -36.39 -1.64 -11.87
CA PRO A 59 -36.87 -0.68 -12.84
C PRO A 59 -35.63 -0.24 -13.62
N GLY A 60 -35.70 -0.30 -14.96
CA GLY A 60 -34.67 0.28 -15.81
C GLY A 60 -34.40 1.72 -15.36
N PRO A 61 -33.36 2.39 -15.87
CA PRO A 61 -32.91 3.69 -15.36
C PRO A 61 -33.95 4.83 -15.35
N GLN A 62 -35.21 4.58 -15.72
CA GLN A 62 -36.36 5.47 -15.71
C GLN A 62 -37.68 4.74 -15.38
N GLY A 63 -37.73 3.78 -14.45
CA GLY A 63 -39.01 3.17 -14.08
C GLY A 63 -39.97 4.20 -13.49
N ASP A 64 -40.94 4.67 -14.27
CA ASP A 64 -42.09 5.51 -13.93
C ASP A 64 -41.87 6.63 -12.89
N ILE A 65 -40.66 7.20 -12.81
CA ILE A 65 -40.36 8.28 -11.87
C ILE A 65 -40.84 9.59 -12.48
N SER A 66 -41.73 10.28 -11.76
CA SER A 66 -42.20 11.60 -12.17
C SER A 66 -41.01 12.58 -12.29
N PRO A 67 -41.03 13.53 -13.24
CA PRO A 67 -40.01 14.59 -13.30
C PRO A 67 -39.89 15.37 -11.97
N GLU A 68 -40.95 15.41 -11.16
CA GLU A 68 -40.93 16.05 -9.84
C GLU A 68 -40.13 15.23 -8.81
N GLU A 69 -40.30 13.91 -8.82
CA GLU A 69 -39.56 12.98 -7.95
C GLU A 69 -38.07 12.95 -8.31
N VAL A 70 -37.72 13.03 -9.60
CA VAL A 70 -36.33 13.19 -10.05
C VAL A 70 -35.73 14.50 -9.51
N ARG A 71 -36.46 15.61 -9.61
CA ARG A 71 -36.01 16.90 -9.07
C ARG A 71 -35.79 16.83 -7.57
N GLU A 72 -36.69 16.19 -6.85
CA GLU A 72 -36.56 16.02 -5.40
C GLU A 72 -35.35 15.14 -5.04
N HIS A 73 -35.16 14.02 -5.75
CA HIS A 73 -33.98 13.16 -5.57
C HIS A 73 -32.68 13.94 -5.80
N LEU A 74 -32.61 14.76 -6.85
CA LEU A 74 -31.45 15.61 -7.13
C LEU A 74 -31.21 16.64 -6.03
N ARG A 75 -32.27 17.24 -5.46
CA ARG A 75 -32.16 18.16 -4.30
C ARG A 75 -31.58 17.45 -3.08
N ARG A 76 -32.14 16.28 -2.71
CA ARG A 76 -31.63 15.48 -1.58
C ARG A 76 -30.18 15.07 -1.81
N ARG A 77 -29.85 14.64 -3.02
CA ARG A 77 -28.48 14.28 -3.40
C ARG A 77 -27.52 15.47 -3.32
N ALA A 78 -27.93 16.67 -3.75
CA ALA A 78 -27.10 17.86 -3.66
C ALA A 78 -26.78 18.23 -2.21
N ILE A 79 -27.77 18.15 -1.32
CA ILE A 79 -27.58 18.35 0.13
C ILE A 79 -26.60 17.32 0.68
N PHE A 80 -26.83 16.03 0.41
CA PHE A 80 -25.95 14.96 0.87
C PHE A 80 -24.52 15.11 0.36
N LEU A 81 -24.33 15.52 -0.89
CA LEU A 81 -22.99 15.74 -1.45
C LEU A 81 -22.27 16.91 -0.77
N ARG A 82 -23.00 17.94 -0.36
CA ARG A 82 -22.45 19.05 0.43
C ARG A 82 -22.01 18.57 1.81
N GLU A 83 -22.86 17.85 2.53
CA GLU A 83 -22.55 17.29 3.86
C GLU A 83 -21.37 16.31 3.80
N LEU A 84 -21.33 15.46 2.77
CA LEU A 84 -20.24 14.53 2.52
C LEU A 84 -18.92 15.28 2.29
N ALA A 85 -18.94 16.39 1.55
CA ALA A 85 -17.75 17.21 1.34
C ALA A 85 -17.25 17.83 2.66
N GLU A 86 -18.16 18.35 3.48
CA GLU A 86 -17.85 18.90 4.80
C GLU A 86 -17.24 17.83 5.74
N ALA A 87 -17.84 16.65 5.80
CA ALA A 87 -17.33 15.53 6.59
C ALA A 87 -15.92 15.09 6.13
N ARG A 88 -15.66 15.08 4.82
CA ARG A 88 -14.33 14.80 4.27
C ARG A 88 -13.31 15.86 4.68
N GLU A 89 -13.71 17.13 4.73
CA GLU A 89 -12.84 18.22 5.17
C GLU A 89 -12.47 18.09 6.65
N LEU A 90 -13.45 17.81 7.52
CA LEU A 90 -13.20 17.55 8.95
C LEU A 90 -12.19 16.42 9.11
N ARG A 91 -12.36 15.31 8.40
CA ARG A 91 -11.40 14.19 8.42
C ARG A 91 -10.01 14.58 7.92
N ALA A 92 -9.93 15.47 6.93
CA ALA A 92 -8.66 15.95 6.41
C ALA A 92 -7.88 16.80 7.44
N ARG A 93 -8.59 17.50 8.33
CA ARG A 93 -8.01 18.25 9.45
C ARG A 93 -7.46 17.32 10.54
N VAL A 94 -8.12 16.19 10.81
CA VAL A 94 -7.68 15.19 11.81
C VAL A 94 -6.39 14.49 11.41
N THR A 95 -6.16 14.25 10.11
CA THR A 95 -4.97 13.51 9.62
C THR A 95 -4.23 14.29 8.53
N PRO A 96 -3.55 15.39 8.88
CA PRO A 96 -2.99 16.33 7.90
C PRO A 96 -1.93 15.70 6.98
N HIS A 97 -1.08 14.80 7.51
CA HIS A 97 -0.09 14.11 6.68
C HIS A 97 -0.74 13.19 5.64
N ARG A 98 -1.76 12.42 6.06
CA ARG A 98 -2.48 11.51 5.17
C ARG A 98 -3.25 12.27 4.10
N SER A 99 -3.89 13.38 4.47
CA SER A 99 -4.62 14.23 3.52
C SER A 99 -3.69 14.88 2.50
N ARG A 100 -2.52 15.38 2.92
CA ARG A 100 -1.50 15.94 2.01
C ARG A 100 -0.99 14.90 1.01
N ARG A 101 -0.63 13.69 1.48
CA ARG A 101 -0.18 12.60 0.58
C ARG A 101 -1.27 12.22 -0.42
N ALA A 102 -2.52 12.09 0.03
CA ALA A 102 -3.65 11.77 -0.85
C ALA A 102 -3.84 12.82 -1.96
N ARG A 103 -3.70 14.12 -1.64
CA ARG A 103 -3.76 15.21 -2.64
C ARG A 103 -2.65 15.09 -3.69
N ILE A 104 -1.40 14.90 -3.25
CA ILE A 104 -0.24 14.73 -4.15
C ILE A 104 -0.47 13.51 -5.06
N HIS A 105 -0.85 12.37 -4.49
CA HIS A 105 -1.10 11.15 -5.27
C HIS A 105 -2.25 11.34 -6.27
N ALA A 106 -3.32 12.04 -5.90
CA ALA A 106 -4.42 12.33 -6.82
C ALA A 106 -3.98 13.23 -7.98
N GLN A 107 -3.15 14.25 -7.71
CA GLN A 107 -2.59 15.12 -8.73
C GLN A 107 -1.65 14.35 -9.67
N LEU A 108 -0.77 13.51 -9.11
CA LEU A 108 0.11 12.64 -9.89
C LEU A 108 -0.71 11.70 -10.77
N ARG A 109 -1.74 11.04 -10.22
CA ARG A 109 -2.62 10.17 -11.02
C ARG A 109 -3.27 10.92 -12.17
N ARG A 110 -3.80 12.12 -11.93
CA ARG A 110 -4.36 12.99 -12.97
C ARG A 110 -3.32 13.45 -14.00
N ARG A 111 -2.04 13.50 -13.65
CA ARG A 111 -0.96 13.88 -14.57
C ARG A 111 -0.50 12.69 -15.41
N THR A 112 -0.35 11.52 -14.80
CA THR A 112 0.29 10.36 -15.44
C THR A 112 -0.69 9.40 -16.11
N PHE A 113 -1.97 9.37 -15.72
CA PHE A 113 -2.99 8.47 -16.31
C PHE A 113 -3.89 9.12 -17.37
N ARG A 114 -3.63 10.37 -17.76
CA ARG A 114 -4.45 11.08 -18.77
C ARG A 114 -3.99 10.87 -20.21
N ILE A 115 -2.91 10.12 -20.42
CA ILE A 115 -2.41 9.73 -21.74
C ILE A 115 -2.49 8.21 -21.77
N ASN A 116 -3.59 7.70 -22.31
CA ASN A 116 -3.83 6.35 -22.82
C ASN A 116 -5.23 6.33 -23.44
#